data_AF-A0A453BC15-F1
#
_entry.id   AF-A0A453BC15-F1
#
_cell.length_a   1.000
_cell.length_b   1.000
_cell.length_c   1.000
_cell.angle_alpha   90.00
_cell.angle_beta   90.00
_cell.angle_gamma   90.00
#
_symmetry.space_group_name_H-M   'P 1'
#
loop_
_entity.id
_entity.type
_entity.pdbx_description
1 polymer ?
#
loop_
_entity_poly.entity_id
_entity_poly.type
_entity_poly.pdbx_seq_one_letter_code
_entity_poly.pdbx_strand_id
1 'polypeptide(L)'
;AEERSQLANKIKALRRLKAKLLVIAEEQRASEIKQIRGDAVKAEWGQQIRNYVFHPYKLVKDVRTACETSDISGVMDGELDPFIKAYLQYKLSAAAEEQSIK
;
A
#
# COMPACT_ATOMS: atom_id res chain seq x y z
N ALA A 1 -22.13 12.24 40.05
CA ALA A 1 -21.92 13.44 40.87
C ALA A 1 -20.90 14.32 40.19
N GLU A 2 -21.34 15.43 39.62
CA GLU A 2 -20.48 16.46 39.06
C GLU A 2 -19.82 17.23 40.23
N GLU A 3 -18.51 17.40 40.20
CA GLU A 3 -17.79 18.09 41.28
C GLU A 3 -18.16 19.59 41.23
N ARG A 4 -18.46 20.19 42.39
CA ARG A 4 -18.92 21.59 42.53
C ARG A 4 -17.89 22.65 42.08
N SER A 5 -16.69 22.27 41.64
CA SER A 5 -15.61 23.18 41.25
C SER A 5 -15.54 23.36 39.72
N GLN A 6 -15.73 24.60 39.25
CA GLN A 6 -15.61 24.97 37.83
C GLN A 6 -14.24 24.61 37.25
N LEU A 7 -13.18 24.77 38.05
CA LEU A 7 -11.81 24.44 37.64
C LEU A 7 -11.66 22.92 37.42
N ALA A 8 -12.20 22.11 38.32
CA ALA A 8 -12.18 20.64 38.19
C ALA A 8 -12.96 20.17 36.95
N ASN A 9 -14.13 20.78 36.70
CA ASN A 9 -14.92 20.49 35.51
C ASN A 9 -14.18 20.87 34.21
N LYS A 10 -13.50 22.03 34.20
CA LYS A 10 -12.67 22.46 33.05
C LYS A 10 -11.50 21.50 32.79
N ILE A 11 -10.78 21.07 33.82
CA ILE A 11 -9.67 20.11 33.69
C ILE A 11 -10.19 18.77 33.16
N LYS A 12 -11.31 18.28 33.69
CA LYS A 12 -11.93 17.02 33.26
C LYS A 12 -12.42 17.08 31.82
N ALA A 13 -13.02 18.20 31.41
CA ALA A 13 -13.44 18.45 30.03
C ALA A 13 -12.25 18.46 29.06
N LEU A 14 -11.16 19.16 29.41
CA LEU A 14 -9.94 19.19 28.60
C LEU A 14 -9.29 17.81 28.48
N ARG A 15 -9.28 17.02 29.56
CA ARG A 15 -8.76 15.64 29.53
C ARG A 15 -9.56 14.76 28.58
N ARG A 16 -10.90 14.86 28.60
CA ARG A 16 -11.79 14.14 27.68
C ARG A 16 -11.60 14.62 26.23
N LEU A 17 -11.48 15.93 26.01
CA LEU A 17 -11.24 16.49 24.69
C LEU A 17 -9.92 15.99 24.10
N LYS A 18 -8.83 16.03 24.87
CA LYS A 18 -7.52 15.50 24.45
C LYS A 18 -7.58 14.02 24.09
N ALA A 19 -8.27 13.21 24.90
CA ALA A 19 -8.45 11.78 24.60
C ALA A 19 -9.20 11.56 23.28
N LYS A 20 -10.27 12.32 23.01
CA LYS A 20 -11.00 12.24 21.73
C LYS A 20 -10.17 12.69 20.54
N LEU A 21 -9.42 13.79 20.68
CA LEU A 21 -8.55 14.29 19.62
C LEU A 21 -7.44 13.30 19.27
N LEU A 22 -6.90 12.60 20.27
CA LEU A 22 -5.89 11.56 20.05
C LEU A 22 -6.46 10.40 19.22
N VAL A 23 -7.66 9.92 19.56
CA VAL A 23 -8.35 8.87 18.78
C VAL A 23 -8.58 9.32 17.33
N ILE A 24 -9.07 10.55 17.12
CA ILE A 24 -9.28 11.10 15.78
C ILE A 24 -7.96 11.16 14.99
N ALA A 25 -6.87 11.59 15.62
CA ALA A 25 -5.56 11.66 14.98
C ALA A 25 -5.02 10.26 14.60
N GLU A 26 -5.23 9.25 15.46
CA GLU A 26 -4.87 7.87 15.17
C GLU A 26 -5.70 7.30 14.02
N GLU A 27 -7.01 7.57 13.99
CA GLU A 27 -7.90 7.17 12.89
C GLU A 27 -7.50 7.83 11.56
N GLN A 28 -7.19 9.13 11.57
CA GLN A 28 -6.72 9.86 10.39
C GLN A 28 -5.42 9.26 9.87
N ARG A 29 -4.44 9.03 10.76
CA ARG A 29 -3.17 8.39 10.38
C ARG A 29 -3.38 6.98 9.83
N ALA A 30 -4.27 6.20 10.44
CA ALA A 30 -4.60 4.86 9.94
C ALA A 30 -5.28 4.94 8.56
N SER A 31 -6.13 5.94 8.31
CA SER A 31 -6.78 6.17 7.02
C SER A 31 -5.78 6.57 5.93
N GLU A 32 -4.85 7.48 6.23
CA GLU A 32 -3.79 7.88 5.29
C GLU A 32 -2.90 6.69 4.92
N ILE A 33 -2.49 5.89 5.92
CA ILE A 33 -1.71 4.68 5.68
C ILE A 33 -2.50 3.67 4.83
N LYS A 34 -3.81 3.51 5.09
CA LYS A 34 -4.69 2.64 4.28
C LYS A 34 -4.79 3.13 2.84
N GLN A 35 -4.92 4.43 2.61
CA GLN A 35 -4.95 4.99 1.25
C GLN A 35 -3.65 4.72 0.49
N ILE A 36 -2.49 4.86 1.14
CA ILE A 36 -1.19 4.57 0.53
C ILE A 36 -1.04 3.07 0.25
N ARG A 37 -1.43 2.22 1.21
CA ARG A 37 -1.33 0.76 1.09
C ARG A 37 -2.29 0.21 0.01
N GLY A 38 -3.37 0.94 -0.28
CA GLY A 38 -4.45 0.51 -1.15
C GLY A 38 -5.28 -0.61 -0.53
N ASP A 39 -6.14 -1.22 -1.33
CA ASP A 39 -6.91 -2.38 -0.91
C ASP A 39 -5.96 -3.51 -0.51
N ALA A 40 -6.18 -4.07 0.68
CA ALA A 40 -5.38 -5.18 1.17
C ALA A 40 -5.60 -6.38 0.24
N VAL A 41 -4.63 -6.62 -0.66
CA VAL A 41 -4.62 -7.78 -1.54
C VAL A 41 -4.55 -9.02 -0.65
N LYS A 42 -5.65 -9.77 -0.58
CA LYS A 42 -5.65 -11.06 0.09
C LYS A 42 -4.70 -11.99 -0.66
N ALA A 43 -3.87 -12.73 0.07
CA ALA A 43 -2.98 -13.74 -0.48
C ALA A 43 -3.78 -14.99 -0.91
N GLU A 44 -4.67 -14.80 -1.89
CA GLU A 44 -5.46 -15.86 -2.49
C GLU A 44 -4.77 -16.36 -3.75
N TRP A 45 -5.00 -17.63 -4.07
CA TRP A 45 -4.50 -18.25 -5.29
C TRP A 45 -5.09 -17.54 -6.52
N GLY A 46 -4.27 -16.78 -7.24
CA GLY A 46 -4.68 -15.96 -8.39
C GLY A 46 -4.27 -14.49 -8.31
N GLN A 47 -3.94 -13.97 -7.13
CA GLN A 47 -3.49 -12.57 -6.95
C GLN A 47 -1.96 -12.41 -7.06
N GLN A 48 -1.30 -13.24 -7.88
CA GLN A 48 0.15 -13.25 -8.03
C GLN A 48 0.59 -12.24 -9.09
N ILE A 49 1.54 -11.37 -8.74
CA ILE A 49 2.06 -10.36 -9.67
C ILE A 49 3.25 -10.86 -10.51
N ARG A 50 4.00 -11.84 -10.00
CA ARG A 50 5.22 -12.32 -10.64
C ARG A 50 5.48 -13.78 -10.28
N ASN A 51 5.80 -14.56 -11.30
CA ASN A 51 6.12 -15.98 -11.18
C ASN A 51 7.64 -16.16 -11.24
N TYR A 52 8.19 -16.87 -10.26
CA TYR A 52 9.60 -17.26 -10.19
C TYR A 52 9.69 -18.78 -10.29
N VAL A 53 10.12 -19.29 -11.44
CA VAL A 53 10.27 -20.71 -11.71
C VAL A 53 11.75 -21.04 -11.74
N PHE A 54 12.24 -21.79 -10.76
CA PHE A 54 13.65 -22.19 -10.67
C PHE A 54 13.95 -23.49 -11.44
N HIS A 55 12.95 -24.36 -11.55
CA HIS A 55 13.04 -25.66 -12.21
C HIS A 55 11.67 -26.03 -12.79
N PRO A 56 11.58 -26.68 -13.97
CA PRO A 56 12.66 -27.27 -14.77
C PRO A 56 13.42 -26.28 -15.67
N TYR A 57 12.87 -25.09 -15.89
CA TYR A 57 13.51 -24.00 -16.61
C TYR A 57 13.57 -22.77 -15.69
N LYS A 58 14.65 -21.99 -15.84
CA LYS A 58 14.84 -20.76 -15.08
C LYS A 58 14.06 -19.62 -15.76
N LEU A 59 12.98 -19.16 -15.15
CA LEU A 59 12.15 -18.08 -15.68
C LEU A 59 11.58 -17.21 -14.57
N VAL A 60 11.75 -15.90 -14.70
CA VAL A 60 11.00 -14.88 -13.95
C VAL A 60 10.08 -14.17 -14.91
N LYS A 61 8.78 -14.14 -14.61
CA LYS A 61 7.77 -13.48 -15.46
C LYS A 61 6.83 -12.61 -14.63
N ASP A 62 6.76 -11.32 -14.94
CA ASP A 62 5.76 -10.41 -14.36
C ASP A 62 4.45 -10.56 -15.15
N VAL A 63 3.37 -10.91 -14.46
CA VAL A 63 2.07 -11.20 -15.07
C VAL A 63 1.37 -9.91 -15.54
N ARG A 64 1.71 -8.77 -14.93
CA ARG A 64 1.06 -7.48 -15.22
C ARG A 64 1.62 -6.82 -16.46
N THR A 65 2.94 -6.92 -16.66
CA THR A 65 3.65 -6.24 -17.76
C THR A 65 4.13 -7.19 -18.85
N ALA A 66 3.95 -8.50 -18.64
CA ALA A 66 4.47 -9.57 -19.49
C ALA A 66 6.00 -9.57 -19.68
N CYS A 67 6.74 -8.77 -18.91
CA CYS A 67 8.19 -8.75 -18.91
C CYS A 67 8.73 -10.05 -18.31
N GLU A 68 9.66 -10.70 -19.00
CA GLU A 68 10.27 -11.96 -18.58
C GLU A 68 11.78 -11.98 -18.74
N THR A 69 12.45 -12.68 -17.83
CA THR A 69 13.92 -12.79 -17.76
C THR A 69 14.31 -14.22 -17.39
N SER A 70 15.36 -14.75 -18.04
CA SER A 70 15.92 -16.09 -17.74
C SER A 70 16.98 -16.08 -16.65
N ASP A 71 17.59 -14.93 -16.37
CA ASP A 71 18.54 -14.75 -15.28
C ASP A 71 17.83 -14.57 -13.93
N ILE A 72 17.64 -15.68 -13.21
CA ILE A 72 17.05 -15.65 -11.86
C ILE A 72 18.04 -15.15 -10.83
N SER A 73 19.33 -15.47 -11.00
CA SER A 73 20.34 -15.16 -10.00
C SER A 73 20.49 -13.65 -9.86
N GLY A 74 20.65 -12.92 -10.97
CA GLY A 74 20.69 -11.45 -10.95
C GLY A 74 19.43 -10.84 -10.33
N VAL A 75 18.26 -11.38 -10.65
CA VAL A 75 16.98 -10.88 -10.11
C VAL A 75 16.87 -11.10 -8.60
N MET A 76 17.36 -12.24 -8.08
CA MET A 76 17.39 -12.51 -6.64
C MET A 76 18.46 -11.69 -5.91
N ASP A 77 19.55 -11.34 -6.61
CA ASP A 77 20.62 -10.48 -6.11
C ASP A 77 20.26 -8.98 -6.16
N GLY A 78 19.12 -8.63 -6.76
CA GLY A 78 18.53 -7.29 -6.67
C GLY A 78 18.34 -6.57 -8.00
N GLU A 79 18.61 -7.20 -9.15
CA GLU A 79 18.39 -6.63 -10.49
C GLU A 79 16.89 -6.57 -10.85
N LEU A 80 16.14 -5.75 -10.11
CA LEU A 80 14.69 -5.56 -10.29
C LEU A 80 14.35 -4.37 -11.19
N ASP A 81 15.33 -3.55 -11.56
CA ASP A 81 15.17 -2.34 -12.36
C ASP A 81 14.36 -2.56 -13.66
N PRO A 82 14.57 -3.63 -14.45
CA PRO A 82 13.80 -3.86 -15.66
C PRO A 82 12.30 -4.02 -15.36
N PHE A 83 11.95 -4.74 -14.31
CA PHE A 83 10.56 -4.96 -13.90
C PHE A 83 9.91 -3.69 -13.35
N ILE A 84 10.66 -2.89 -12.58
CA ILE A 84 10.18 -1.62 -12.04
C ILE A 84 9.87 -0.65 -13.19
N LYS A 85 10.80 -0.48 -14.13
CA LYS A 85 10.62 0.40 -15.30
C LYS A 85 9.42 -0.03 -16.15
N ALA A 86 9.31 -1.33 -16.44
CA ALA A 86 8.17 -1.88 -17.18
C ALA A 86 6.83 -1.59 -16.48
N TYR A 87 6.78 -1.72 -15.16
CA TYR A 87 5.56 -1.44 -14.39
C TYR A 87 5.18 0.03 -14.36
N LEU A 88 6.18 0.93 -14.24
CA LEU A 88 5.93 2.37 -14.29
C LEU A 88 5.41 2.81 -15.67
N GLN A 89 5.95 2.24 -16.75
CA GLN A 89 5.45 2.48 -18.11
C GLN A 89 4.02 1.97 -18.29
N TYR A 90 3.73 0.75 -17.83
CA TYR A 90 2.38 0.18 -17.86
C TYR A 90 1.36 1.02 -17.08
N LYS A 91 1.75 1.55 -15.90
CA LYS A 91 0.90 2.47 -15.15
C LYS A 91 0.66 3.78 -15.89
N LEU A 92 1.68 4.32 -16.55
CA LEU A 92 1.57 5.55 -17.32
C LEU A 92 0.62 5.36 -18.51
N SER A 93 0.72 4.24 -19.23
CA SER A 93 -0.16 3.94 -20.36
C SER A 93 -1.61 3.75 -19.91
N ALA A 94 -1.85 3.00 -18.83
CA ALA A 94 -3.19 2.83 -18.28
C ALA A 94 -3.82 4.17 -17.83
N ALA A 95 -3.04 5.06 -17.20
CA ALA A 95 -3.51 6.37 -16.80
C ALA A 95 -3.84 7.28 -18.00
N ALA A 96 -3.11 7.16 -19.11
CA ALA A 96 -3.39 7.90 -20.34
C ALA A 96 -4.71 7.43 -21.00
N GLU A 97 -5.00 6.13 -20.98
CA GLU A 97 -6.24 5.56 -21.50
C GLU A 97 -7.47 6.03 -20.70
N GLU A 98 -7.38 6.07 -19.37
CA GLU A 98 -8.47 6.56 -18.50
C GLU A 98 -8.78 8.06 -18.71
N GLN A 99 -7.79 8.85 -19.13
CA GLN A 99 -7.98 10.28 -19.43
C GLN A 99 -8.62 10.53 -20.80
N SER A 100 -8.48 9.59 -21.75
CA SER A 100 -9.10 9.70 -23.07
C SER A 100 -10.58 9.28 -23.07
N ILE A 101 -11.02 8.55 -22.05
CA ILE A 101 -12.40 8.07 -21.90
C ILE A 101 -13.28 9.06 -21.09
N LYS A 102 -12.66 10.03 -20.42
CA LYS A 102 -13.33 11.14 -19.73
C LYS A 102 -13.41 12.38 -20.62
#